data_AF-H8MNF0-F1
#
_entry.id   AF-H8MNF0-F1
#
_cell.length_a   1.000
_cell.length_b   1.000
_cell.length_c   1.000
_cell.angle_alpha   90.00
_cell.angle_beta   90.00
_cell.angle_gamma   90.00
#
_symmetry.space_group_name_H-M   'P 1'
#
loop_
_entity.id
_entity.type
_entity.pdbx_description
1 polymer ?
#
loop_
_entity_poly.entity_id
_entity_poly.type
_entity_poly.pdbx_seq_one_letter_code
_entity_poly.pdbx_strand_id
1 'polypeptide(L)'
;MPDWKRLQKLNGGDPIWYSDPQLDTKDEVWFYNQGGALRVWSEGTLTREDPNVFKGLAPVERRHTLYRLSTLLHVDVEVRGAQSLVCRGTLNGAHLVSRIETSRVEALLARYRKLGFKDGAPWNATKKLVTRRQYHRAPDKDWEVRVDGEHVFEDYSEQTTLASREAALARAEQRVRAKEKAGFVLRNIELTEARFSNPEPKPAPSAPRRAPLPKGPSFPKPQDAFEAVDVAISMLKDLHERFPTGHFVAEQLDAQKEKKRIATAEEHVSFFKRMHKARIGRWRTAKPGRPKKRESSWDYFLRVYGSITWIVGSGADQDLPMFLCGNVTGGGWSCLEVAEDLYAMEDLVEATGNTDLEDLLVFHGGWHTSRSFAFDPRVGSATGELAIIPFDEGMEKLPRPMKRERVQPFGLWLHKRVTQLVRIVERNLREAL
;
A
#
# COMPACT_ATOMS: atom_id res chain seq x y z
N MET A 1 -6.38 18.82 -5.29
CA MET A 1 -7.54 19.44 -4.64
C MET A 1 -8.79 19.00 -5.37
N PRO A 2 -9.63 18.17 -4.74
CA PRO A 2 -10.92 17.81 -5.26
C PRO A 2 -11.79 19.05 -5.47
N ASP A 3 -12.65 18.98 -6.48
CA ASP A 3 -13.66 20.00 -6.70
C ASP A 3 -14.76 19.86 -5.64
N TRP A 4 -14.56 20.51 -4.49
CA TRP A 4 -15.48 20.46 -3.35
C TRP A 4 -16.89 20.96 -3.71
N LYS A 5 -16.99 21.94 -4.60
CA LYS A 5 -18.29 22.43 -5.08
C LYS A 5 -19.01 21.36 -5.89
N ARG A 6 -18.28 20.62 -6.75
CA ARG A 6 -18.83 19.46 -7.46
C ARG A 6 -19.27 18.39 -6.46
N LEU A 7 -18.43 18.01 -5.50
CA LEU A 7 -18.74 16.96 -4.53
C LEU A 7 -19.96 17.32 -3.66
N GLN A 8 -20.06 18.57 -3.20
CA GLN A 8 -21.23 19.09 -2.50
C GLN A 8 -22.49 19.03 -3.38
N LYS A 9 -22.38 19.37 -4.67
CA LYS A 9 -23.49 19.23 -5.63
C LYS A 9 -23.92 17.77 -5.80
N LEU A 10 -22.97 16.84 -5.92
CA LEU A 10 -23.25 15.40 -5.97
C LEU A 10 -23.90 14.90 -4.68
N ASN A 11 -23.60 15.54 -3.55
CA ASN A 11 -24.20 15.27 -2.25
C ASN A 11 -25.63 15.84 -2.08
N GLY A 12 -26.21 16.44 -3.13
CA GLY A 12 -27.51 17.10 -3.08
C GLY A 12 -27.48 18.49 -2.43
N GLY A 13 -26.30 19.12 -2.37
CA GLY A 13 -26.08 20.42 -1.70
C GLY A 13 -25.62 20.29 -0.24
N ASP A 14 -25.78 19.12 0.36
CA ASP A 14 -25.37 18.87 1.75
C ASP A 14 -23.85 19.02 1.93
N PRO A 15 -23.39 19.61 3.05
CA PRO A 15 -21.97 19.68 3.37
C PRO A 15 -21.28 18.31 3.34
N ILE A 16 -20.06 18.32 2.84
CA ILE A 16 -19.16 17.16 2.80
C ILE A 16 -18.07 17.31 3.85
N TRP A 17 -17.51 16.19 4.30
CA TRP A 17 -16.26 16.22 5.02
C TRP A 17 -15.14 16.54 4.02
N TYR A 18 -14.30 17.53 4.33
CA TYR A 18 -13.25 18.01 3.43
C TYR A 18 -12.03 17.07 3.41
N SER A 19 -12.27 15.78 3.13
CA SER A 19 -11.23 14.79 2.81
C SER A 19 -11.34 14.39 1.35
N ASP A 20 -10.24 13.91 0.78
CA ASP A 20 -10.28 13.37 -0.58
C ASP A 20 -11.33 12.24 -0.71
N PRO A 21 -12.07 12.20 -1.83
CA PRO A 21 -13.01 11.11 -2.10
C PRO A 21 -12.25 9.77 -2.21
N GLN A 22 -12.83 8.73 -1.62
CA GLN A 22 -12.26 7.38 -1.62
C GLN A 22 -12.20 6.78 -3.03
N LEU A 23 -13.14 7.20 -3.88
CA LEU A 23 -13.18 6.89 -5.30
C LEU A 23 -13.74 8.12 -6.01
N ASP A 24 -13.09 8.55 -7.09
CA ASP A 24 -13.56 9.69 -7.87
C ASP A 24 -13.34 9.47 -9.36
N THR A 25 -14.39 8.98 -9.99
CA THR A 25 -14.46 8.79 -11.43
C THR A 25 -15.65 9.54 -11.99
N LYS A 26 -15.74 9.62 -13.32
CA LYS A 26 -16.85 10.29 -13.98
C LYS A 26 -18.22 9.72 -13.58
N ASP A 27 -18.29 8.41 -13.39
CA ASP A 27 -19.56 7.67 -13.25
C ASP A 27 -19.76 7.08 -11.84
N GLU A 28 -18.76 7.17 -10.97
CA GLU A 28 -18.78 6.62 -9.61
C GLU A 28 -17.90 7.48 -8.68
N VAL A 29 -18.49 8.01 -7.60
CA VAL A 29 -17.81 8.85 -6.60
C VAL A 29 -18.19 8.41 -5.18
N TRP A 30 -17.21 8.12 -4.34
CA TRP A 30 -17.37 7.72 -2.94
C TRP A 30 -16.76 8.79 -2.04
N PHE A 31 -17.53 9.34 -1.12
CA PHE A 31 -17.08 10.45 -0.27
C PHE A 31 -17.80 10.47 1.06
N TYR A 32 -17.22 11.15 2.04
CA TYR A 32 -17.81 11.31 3.37
C TYR A 32 -18.68 12.57 3.42
N ASN A 33 -19.87 12.45 4.00
CA ASN A 33 -20.62 13.64 4.38
C ASN A 33 -19.98 14.30 5.61
N GLN A 34 -20.40 15.52 5.96
CA GLN A 34 -19.87 16.22 7.14
C GLN A 34 -20.04 15.43 8.46
N GLY A 35 -21.01 14.51 8.54
CA GLY A 35 -21.20 13.62 9.68
C GLY A 35 -20.31 12.38 9.71
N GLY A 36 -19.38 12.23 8.75
CA GLY A 36 -18.46 11.09 8.67
C GLY A 36 -19.05 9.81 8.06
N ALA A 37 -20.31 9.84 7.60
CA ALA A 37 -20.94 8.70 6.93
C ALA A 37 -20.53 8.64 5.46
N LEU A 38 -20.22 7.42 4.98
CA LEU A 38 -19.89 7.19 3.58
C LEU A 38 -21.14 7.34 2.70
N ARG A 39 -21.02 8.11 1.62
CA ARG A 39 -22.02 8.26 0.56
C ARG A 39 -21.43 7.84 -0.77
N VAL A 40 -22.29 7.29 -1.63
CA VAL A 40 -21.90 6.83 -2.97
C VAL A 40 -22.81 7.46 -4.01
N TRP A 41 -22.22 8.28 -4.86
CA TRP A 41 -22.87 8.75 -6.08
C TRP A 41 -22.47 7.82 -7.22
N SER A 42 -23.46 7.26 -7.93
CA SER A 42 -23.24 6.30 -9.01
C SER A 42 -24.29 6.51 -10.10
N GLU A 43 -23.85 6.72 -11.34
CA GLU A 43 -24.73 6.88 -12.52
C GLU A 43 -25.87 7.90 -12.31
N GLY A 44 -25.57 9.08 -11.78
CA GLY A 44 -26.59 10.11 -11.54
C GLY A 44 -27.37 9.96 -10.23
N THR A 45 -27.20 8.87 -9.50
CA THR A 45 -27.96 8.58 -8.28
C THR A 45 -27.07 8.65 -7.05
N LEU A 46 -27.47 9.45 -6.05
CA LEU A 46 -26.85 9.47 -4.73
C LEU A 46 -27.48 8.41 -3.82
N THR A 47 -26.67 7.50 -3.30
CA THR A 47 -27.06 6.51 -2.30
C THR A 47 -26.67 7.01 -0.91
N ARG A 48 -27.62 6.95 0.03
CA ARG A 48 -27.49 7.37 1.43
C ARG A 48 -27.77 6.17 2.35
N GLU A 49 -27.38 6.31 3.61
CA GLU A 49 -27.72 5.33 4.65
C GLU A 49 -29.25 5.18 4.76
N ASP A 50 -29.72 3.93 4.80
CA ASP A 50 -31.11 3.59 5.01
C ASP A 50 -31.22 2.72 6.27
N PRO A 51 -31.83 3.22 7.37
CA PRO A 51 -31.98 2.45 8.60
C PRO A 51 -32.86 1.21 8.44
N ASN A 52 -33.64 1.13 7.36
CA ASN A 52 -34.51 -0.01 7.06
C ASN A 52 -33.89 -0.98 6.03
N VAL A 53 -32.63 -0.79 5.62
CA VAL A 53 -31.99 -1.58 4.57
C VAL A 53 -31.95 -3.08 4.87
N PHE A 54 -32.08 -3.49 6.14
CA PHE A 54 -32.13 -4.89 6.56
C PHE A 54 -33.54 -5.48 6.77
N LYS A 55 -34.60 -4.68 6.70
CA LYS A 55 -35.98 -5.12 7.02
C LYS A 55 -36.60 -6.01 5.94
N GLY A 56 -37.05 -7.22 6.30
CA GLY A 56 -37.79 -8.10 5.39
C GLY A 56 -36.93 -8.78 4.32
N LEU A 57 -35.65 -9.03 4.61
CA LEU A 57 -34.73 -9.68 3.68
C LEU A 57 -34.92 -11.20 3.63
N ALA A 58 -34.86 -11.74 2.42
CA ALA A 58 -34.71 -13.18 2.20
C ALA A 58 -33.31 -13.67 2.64
N PRO A 59 -33.13 -15.00 2.82
CA PRO A 59 -31.82 -15.59 3.05
C PRO A 59 -30.83 -15.29 1.92
N VAL A 60 -29.53 -15.25 2.24
CA VAL A 60 -28.48 -15.14 1.22
C VAL A 60 -28.41 -16.43 0.40
N GLU A 61 -28.57 -16.30 -0.90
CA GLU A 61 -28.45 -17.37 -1.89
C GLU A 61 -27.03 -17.44 -2.47
N ARG A 62 -26.44 -16.27 -2.75
CA ARG A 62 -25.10 -16.12 -3.33
C ARG A 62 -24.45 -14.84 -2.82
N ARG A 63 -23.14 -14.83 -2.67
CA ARG A 63 -22.35 -13.63 -2.33
C ARG A 63 -21.26 -13.42 -3.37
N HIS A 64 -21.05 -12.17 -3.77
CA HIS A 64 -19.93 -11.73 -4.60
C HIS A 64 -19.14 -10.70 -3.84
N THR A 65 -17.84 -10.91 -3.69
CA THR A 65 -16.98 -9.95 -3.01
C THR A 65 -15.90 -9.49 -3.97
N LEU A 66 -15.73 -8.18 -4.08
CA LEU A 66 -14.70 -7.57 -4.90
C LEU A 66 -13.85 -6.63 -4.07
N TYR A 67 -12.55 -6.60 -4.34
CA TYR A 67 -11.59 -5.75 -3.66
C TYR A 67 -10.82 -4.89 -4.65
N ARG A 68 -10.49 -3.67 -4.24
CA ARG A 68 -9.42 -2.86 -4.82
C ARG A 68 -8.43 -2.58 -3.70
N LEU A 69 -7.59 -3.59 -3.42
CA LEU A 69 -6.69 -3.59 -2.26
C LEU A 69 -5.70 -2.43 -2.27
N SER A 70 -5.30 -1.97 -3.46
CA SER A 70 -4.43 -0.81 -3.60
C SER A 70 -5.01 0.50 -3.07
N THR A 71 -6.32 0.56 -2.81
CA THR A 71 -6.99 1.71 -2.20
C THR A 71 -7.84 1.27 -1.02
N LEU A 72 -7.61 0.04 -0.52
CA LEU A 72 -8.37 -0.60 0.56
C LEU A 72 -9.89 -0.54 0.37
N LEU A 73 -10.38 -0.54 -0.88
CA LEU A 73 -11.82 -0.52 -1.14
C LEU A 73 -12.34 -1.93 -1.30
N HIS A 74 -13.60 -2.15 -0.93
CA HIS A 74 -14.29 -3.38 -1.22
C HIS A 74 -15.77 -3.13 -1.56
N VAL A 75 -16.34 -4.10 -2.27
CA VAL A 75 -17.76 -4.20 -2.57
C VAL A 75 -18.18 -5.63 -2.25
N ASP A 76 -19.13 -5.80 -1.34
CA ASP A 76 -19.74 -7.10 -1.00
C ASP A 76 -21.21 -7.10 -1.42
N VAL A 77 -21.59 -7.99 -2.32
CA VAL A 77 -22.95 -8.11 -2.86
C VAL A 77 -23.57 -9.41 -2.40
N GLU A 78 -24.67 -9.31 -1.66
CA GLU A 78 -25.47 -10.46 -1.23
C GLU A 78 -26.74 -10.56 -2.06
N VAL A 79 -26.89 -11.67 -2.79
CA VAL A 79 -28.09 -11.98 -3.56
C VAL A 79 -29.11 -12.65 -2.64
N ARG A 80 -30.31 -12.06 -2.53
CA ARG A 80 -31.37 -12.46 -1.60
C ARG A 80 -32.74 -12.46 -2.30
N GLY A 81 -32.95 -13.40 -3.22
CA GLY A 81 -34.18 -13.49 -4.02
C GLY A 81 -34.31 -12.32 -5.00
N ALA A 82 -35.43 -11.59 -4.96
CA ALA A 82 -35.70 -10.47 -5.88
C ALA A 82 -34.85 -9.21 -5.59
N GLN A 83 -34.33 -9.07 -4.37
CA GLN A 83 -33.51 -7.93 -3.95
C GLN A 83 -32.13 -8.41 -3.53
N SER A 84 -31.12 -7.57 -3.72
CA SER A 84 -29.75 -7.81 -3.29
C SER A 84 -29.28 -6.67 -2.40
N LEU A 85 -28.43 -6.99 -1.42
CA LEU A 85 -27.70 -5.98 -0.65
C LEU A 85 -26.36 -5.72 -1.29
N VAL A 86 -25.95 -4.46 -1.30
CA VAL A 86 -24.62 -4.04 -1.71
C VAL A 86 -24.01 -3.26 -0.57
N CYS A 87 -22.98 -3.82 0.05
CA CYS A 87 -22.07 -3.14 0.95
C CYS A 87 -20.92 -2.55 0.12
N ARG A 88 -20.67 -1.26 0.27
CA ARG A 88 -19.53 -0.54 -0.31
C ARG A 88 -18.77 0.10 0.82
N GLY A 89 -17.45 0.00 0.85
CA GLY A 89 -16.70 0.64 1.91
C GLY A 89 -15.21 0.55 1.77
N THR A 90 -14.55 1.20 2.72
CA THR A 90 -13.12 1.09 2.95
C THR A 90 -12.88 0.01 3.99
N LEU A 91 -11.91 -0.87 3.76
CA LEU A 91 -11.42 -1.80 4.78
C LEU A 91 -10.84 -0.97 5.93
N ASN A 92 -11.13 -1.35 7.17
CA ASN A 92 -10.85 -0.58 8.39
C ASN A 92 -11.52 0.81 8.43
N GLY A 93 -12.67 1.01 7.79
CA GLY A 93 -13.36 2.30 7.81
C GLY A 93 -14.87 2.16 7.65
N ALA A 94 -15.51 3.20 7.09
CA ALA A 94 -16.96 3.24 7.02
C ALA A 94 -17.51 2.44 5.82
N HIS A 95 -18.76 2.01 5.98
CA HIS A 95 -19.49 1.21 5.01
C HIS A 95 -20.83 1.84 4.70
N LEU A 96 -21.28 1.69 3.46
CA LEU A 96 -22.62 2.01 3.02
C LEU A 96 -23.29 0.73 2.52
N VAL A 97 -24.37 0.33 3.19
CA VAL A 97 -25.22 -0.77 2.74
C VAL A 97 -26.44 -0.21 2.02
N SER A 98 -26.78 -0.78 0.88
CA SER A 98 -27.92 -0.34 0.05
C SER A 98 -28.60 -1.52 -0.62
N ARG A 99 -29.85 -1.34 -1.06
CA ARG A 99 -30.61 -2.34 -1.82
C ARG A 99 -30.54 -2.06 -3.31
N ILE A 100 -30.50 -3.13 -4.10
CA ILE A 100 -30.73 -3.11 -5.54
C ILE A 100 -31.61 -4.29 -5.95
N GLU A 101 -32.26 -4.20 -7.09
CA GLU A 101 -32.87 -5.36 -7.73
C GLU A 101 -31.78 -6.38 -8.11
N THR A 102 -32.05 -7.66 -7.87
CA THR A 102 -31.09 -8.74 -8.18
C THR A 102 -30.74 -8.79 -9.67
N SER A 103 -31.66 -8.42 -10.56
CA SER A 103 -31.43 -8.29 -12.01
C SER A 103 -30.27 -7.34 -12.36
N ARG A 104 -29.94 -6.38 -11.49
CA ARG A 104 -28.88 -5.37 -11.71
C ARG A 104 -27.51 -5.79 -11.20
N VAL A 105 -27.41 -6.92 -10.48
CA VAL A 105 -26.15 -7.36 -9.85
C VAL A 105 -25.04 -7.54 -10.88
N GLU A 106 -25.27 -8.27 -11.97
CA GLU A 106 -24.20 -8.53 -12.95
C GLU A 106 -23.67 -7.25 -13.61
N ALA A 107 -24.56 -6.28 -13.90
CA ALA A 107 -24.16 -4.98 -14.42
C ALA A 107 -23.32 -4.18 -13.40
N LEU A 108 -23.72 -4.21 -12.11
CA LEU A 108 -22.96 -3.59 -11.03
C LEU A 108 -21.56 -4.21 -10.88
N LEU A 109 -21.46 -5.54 -10.89
CA LEU A 109 -20.19 -6.26 -10.80
C LEU A 109 -19.28 -5.91 -11.98
N ALA A 110 -19.82 -5.93 -13.21
CA ALA A 110 -19.08 -5.56 -14.41
C ALA A 110 -18.56 -4.11 -14.35
N ARG A 111 -19.33 -3.19 -13.78
CA ARG A 111 -18.89 -1.80 -13.57
C ARG A 111 -17.73 -1.73 -12.59
N TYR A 112 -17.82 -2.34 -11.41
CA TYR A 112 -16.71 -2.31 -10.44
C TYR A 112 -15.44 -2.97 -10.99
N ARG A 113 -15.58 -4.05 -11.78
CA ARG A 113 -14.44 -4.65 -12.48
C ARG A 113 -13.76 -3.65 -13.45
N LYS A 114 -14.53 -2.85 -14.19
CA LYS A 114 -13.98 -1.77 -15.04
C LYS A 114 -13.28 -0.67 -14.23
N LEU A 115 -13.72 -0.44 -12.99
CA LEU A 115 -13.10 0.50 -12.04
C LEU A 115 -11.87 -0.09 -11.32
N GLY A 116 -11.44 -1.30 -11.70
CA GLY A 116 -10.23 -1.93 -11.18
C GLY A 116 -10.45 -2.80 -9.95
N PHE A 117 -11.70 -3.02 -9.51
CA PHE A 117 -11.98 -4.00 -8.47
C PHE A 117 -11.81 -5.43 -9.03
N LYS A 118 -11.35 -6.35 -8.19
CA LYS A 118 -11.09 -7.75 -8.52
C LYS A 118 -11.93 -8.67 -7.67
N ASP A 119 -12.40 -9.77 -8.25
CA ASP A 119 -13.12 -10.81 -7.52
C ASP A 119 -12.22 -11.38 -6.41
N GLY A 120 -12.80 -11.53 -5.23
CA GLY A 120 -12.15 -12.11 -4.06
C GLY A 120 -13.09 -13.03 -3.30
N ALA A 121 -12.58 -13.63 -2.22
CA ALA A 121 -13.42 -14.41 -1.32
C ALA A 121 -13.92 -13.51 -0.18
N PRO A 122 -15.14 -13.75 0.34
CA PRO A 122 -15.73 -12.93 1.42
C PRO A 122 -14.91 -12.87 2.71
N TRP A 123 -14.04 -13.86 2.92
CA TRP A 123 -13.24 -14.05 4.13
C TRP A 123 -11.73 -14.00 3.90
N ASN A 124 -11.30 -13.95 2.64
CA ASN A 124 -9.91 -14.08 2.24
C ASN A 124 -9.70 -13.15 1.04
N ALA A 125 -8.99 -12.06 1.29
CA ALA A 125 -8.66 -11.09 0.27
C ALA A 125 -7.44 -11.56 -0.55
N THR A 126 -6.46 -12.19 0.09
CA THR A 126 -5.27 -12.79 -0.53
C THR A 126 -4.81 -14.01 0.28
N LYS A 127 -3.86 -14.77 -0.25
CA LYS A 127 -3.19 -15.87 0.48
C LYS A 127 -2.65 -15.45 1.87
N LYS A 128 -2.36 -14.17 2.06
CA LYS A 128 -1.76 -13.61 3.28
C LYS A 128 -2.72 -12.79 4.13
N LEU A 129 -3.86 -12.36 3.58
CA LEU A 129 -4.80 -11.48 4.28
C LEU A 129 -6.20 -12.09 4.33
N VAL A 130 -6.75 -12.15 5.54
CA VAL A 130 -8.15 -12.52 5.79
C VAL A 130 -8.94 -11.31 6.24
N THR A 131 -10.24 -11.33 5.99
CA THR A 131 -11.12 -10.30 6.52
C THR A 131 -11.63 -10.70 7.90
N ARG A 132 -11.54 -9.79 8.85
CA ARG A 132 -12.24 -9.83 10.12
C ARG A 132 -13.49 -8.96 10.00
N ARG A 133 -14.65 -9.48 10.38
CA ARG A 133 -15.90 -8.74 10.38
C ARG A 133 -16.32 -8.48 11.82
N GLN A 134 -16.48 -7.21 12.17
CA GLN A 134 -16.98 -6.76 13.46
C GLN A 134 -18.44 -6.34 13.30
N TYR A 135 -19.27 -6.84 14.19
CA TYR A 135 -20.69 -6.49 14.29
C TYR A 135 -20.95 -5.86 15.64
N HIS A 136 -21.87 -4.90 15.67
CA HIS A 136 -22.23 -4.16 16.86
C HIS A 136 -23.73 -4.25 17.14
N ARG A 137 -24.08 -4.27 18.42
CA ARG A 137 -25.43 -4.12 18.92
C ARG A 137 -25.42 -3.21 20.15
N ALA A 138 -26.16 -2.12 20.09
CA ALA A 138 -26.29 -1.16 21.19
C ALA A 138 -26.79 -1.83 22.50
N PRO A 139 -26.39 -1.35 23.69
CA PRO A 139 -25.52 -0.19 23.90
C PRO A 139 -24.04 -0.44 23.59
N ASP A 140 -23.45 -1.58 23.98
CA ASP A 140 -21.99 -1.80 23.83
C ASP A 140 -21.63 -3.28 23.62
N LYS A 141 -22.39 -4.01 22.78
CA LYS A 141 -22.07 -5.40 22.46
C LYS A 141 -21.45 -5.49 21.08
N ASP A 142 -20.14 -5.68 21.05
CA ASP A 142 -19.42 -6.06 19.84
C ASP A 142 -19.32 -7.59 19.73
N TRP A 143 -19.27 -8.08 18.51
CA TRP A 143 -18.96 -9.47 18.19
C TRP A 143 -18.12 -9.50 16.94
N GLU A 144 -17.07 -10.30 16.96
CA GLU A 144 -16.15 -10.43 15.84
C GLU A 144 -16.07 -11.84 15.34
N VAL A 145 -15.85 -11.96 14.03
CA VAL A 145 -15.60 -13.25 13.39
C VAL A 145 -14.58 -13.10 12.27
N ARG A 146 -13.72 -14.10 12.10
CA ARG A 146 -12.91 -14.30 10.90
C ARG A 146 -12.75 -15.79 10.59
N VAL A 147 -12.46 -16.09 9.34
CA VAL A 147 -12.17 -17.44 8.87
C VAL A 147 -10.77 -17.47 8.28
N ASP A 148 -9.96 -18.44 8.69
CA ASP A 148 -8.59 -18.62 8.25
C ASP A 148 -8.31 -20.12 8.08
N GLY A 149 -8.17 -20.58 6.83
CA GLY A 149 -8.12 -22.00 6.52
C GLY A 149 -9.38 -22.74 7.00
N GLU A 150 -9.18 -23.77 7.82
CA GLU A 150 -10.23 -24.59 8.45
C GLU A 150 -10.67 -24.08 9.83
N HIS A 151 -10.22 -22.88 10.23
CA HIS A 151 -10.50 -22.31 11.55
C HIS A 151 -11.46 -21.13 11.46
N VAL A 152 -12.38 -21.08 12.43
CA VAL A 152 -13.22 -19.91 12.72
C VAL A 152 -12.76 -19.32 14.03
N PHE A 153 -12.52 -18.02 14.05
CA PHE A 153 -12.19 -17.28 15.26
C PHE A 153 -13.34 -16.35 15.61
N GLU A 154 -13.86 -16.45 16.82
CA GLU A 154 -14.82 -15.52 17.41
C GLU A 154 -14.16 -14.77 18.60
N ASP A 155 -14.48 -13.48 18.76
CA ASP A 155 -14.09 -12.64 19.91
C ASP A 155 -12.61 -12.80 20.35
N TYR A 156 -11.70 -12.65 19.38
CA TYR A 156 -10.23 -12.74 19.52
C TYR A 156 -9.62 -14.05 20.03
N SER A 157 -10.41 -14.99 20.53
CA SER A 157 -9.90 -16.05 21.40
C SER A 157 -10.56 -17.41 21.20
N GLU A 158 -11.84 -17.46 20.78
CA GLU A 158 -12.52 -18.72 20.55
C GLU A 158 -12.20 -19.25 19.16
N GLN A 159 -11.24 -20.18 19.09
CA GLN A 159 -10.91 -20.90 17.87
C GLN A 159 -11.72 -22.19 17.80
N THR A 160 -12.52 -22.33 16.74
CA THR A 160 -13.12 -23.60 16.36
C THR A 160 -12.41 -24.13 15.12
N THR A 161 -11.89 -25.36 15.19
CA THR A 161 -11.33 -26.08 14.03
C THR A 161 -12.39 -26.98 13.43
N LEU A 162 -12.55 -26.93 12.11
CA LEU A 162 -13.51 -27.71 11.35
C LEU A 162 -12.79 -28.70 10.44
N ALA A 163 -13.52 -29.67 9.89
CA ALA A 163 -12.95 -30.69 9.01
C ALA A 163 -12.48 -30.16 7.64
N SER A 164 -12.87 -28.95 7.27
CA SER A 164 -12.45 -28.29 6.04
C SER A 164 -12.67 -26.78 6.11
N ARG A 165 -12.05 -26.06 5.17
CA ARG A 165 -12.31 -24.64 4.95
C ARG A 165 -13.77 -24.35 4.61
N GLU A 166 -14.38 -25.15 3.75
CA GLU A 166 -15.76 -24.99 3.34
C GLU A 166 -16.71 -25.14 4.55
N ALA A 167 -16.39 -26.07 5.46
CA ALA A 167 -17.11 -26.22 6.72
C ALA A 167 -16.91 -25.00 7.65
N ALA A 168 -15.69 -24.46 7.73
CA ALA A 168 -15.41 -23.24 8.51
C ALA A 168 -16.17 -22.01 7.97
N LEU A 169 -16.19 -21.82 6.64
CA LEU A 169 -16.96 -20.76 5.99
C LEU A 169 -18.46 -20.91 6.27
N ALA A 170 -19.02 -22.11 6.08
CA ALA A 170 -20.42 -22.38 6.36
C ALA A 170 -20.79 -22.12 7.83
N ARG A 171 -19.89 -22.49 8.76
CA ARG A 171 -20.03 -22.21 10.18
C ARG A 171 -20.04 -20.71 10.46
N ALA A 172 -19.09 -19.95 9.92
CA ALA A 172 -19.04 -18.51 10.10
C ALA A 172 -20.31 -17.80 9.58
N GLU A 173 -20.79 -18.17 8.38
CA GLU A 173 -22.04 -17.62 7.84
C GLU A 173 -23.26 -17.97 8.69
N GLN A 174 -23.32 -19.19 9.25
CA GLN A 174 -24.38 -19.57 10.19
C GLN A 174 -24.35 -18.68 11.44
N ARG A 175 -23.16 -18.38 11.97
CA ARG A 175 -22.98 -17.51 13.14
C ARG A 175 -23.36 -16.06 12.84
N VAL A 176 -22.93 -15.52 11.70
CA VAL A 176 -23.35 -14.19 11.23
C VAL A 176 -24.87 -14.09 11.17
N ARG A 177 -25.55 -15.04 10.51
CA ARG A 177 -27.03 -15.05 10.42
C ARG A 177 -27.70 -15.09 11.79
N ALA A 178 -27.16 -15.85 12.74
CA ALA A 178 -27.68 -15.90 14.10
C ALA A 178 -27.52 -14.56 14.83
N LYS A 179 -26.39 -13.88 14.64
CA LYS A 179 -26.09 -12.57 15.24
C LYS A 179 -26.94 -11.46 14.61
N GLU A 180 -27.11 -11.46 13.29
CA GLU A 180 -28.03 -10.56 12.58
C GLU A 180 -29.47 -10.70 13.11
N LYS A 181 -29.97 -11.93 13.27
CA LYS A 181 -31.30 -12.19 13.89
C LYS A 181 -31.38 -11.69 15.33
N ALA A 182 -30.26 -11.68 16.06
CA ALA A 182 -30.17 -11.13 17.40
C ALA A 182 -30.00 -9.60 17.43
N GLY A 183 -30.06 -8.92 16.28
CA GLY A 183 -29.99 -7.46 16.17
C GLY A 183 -28.58 -6.89 16.07
N PHE A 184 -27.56 -7.71 15.80
CA PHE A 184 -26.23 -7.22 15.47
C PHE A 184 -26.18 -6.70 14.04
N VAL A 185 -25.50 -5.57 13.83
CA VAL A 185 -25.32 -4.93 12.53
C VAL A 185 -23.84 -4.86 12.21
N LEU A 186 -23.47 -5.09 10.95
CA LEU A 186 -22.08 -4.97 10.52
C LEU A 186 -21.57 -3.54 10.79
N ARG A 187 -20.47 -3.43 11.53
CA ARG A 187 -19.84 -2.16 11.90
C ARG A 187 -18.55 -1.93 11.12
N ASN A 188 -17.70 -2.96 11.03
CA ASN A 188 -16.39 -2.83 10.42
C ASN A 188 -15.99 -4.12 9.70
N ILE A 189 -15.20 -3.97 8.63
CA ILE A 189 -14.51 -5.06 7.95
C ILE A 189 -13.04 -4.68 7.90
N GLU A 190 -12.22 -5.50 8.52
CA GLU A 190 -10.80 -5.25 8.70
C GLU A 190 -9.95 -6.30 8.00
N LEU A 191 -8.77 -5.90 7.56
CA LEU A 191 -7.77 -6.84 7.07
C LEU A 191 -6.82 -7.23 8.20
N THR A 192 -6.60 -8.53 8.33
CA THR A 192 -5.63 -9.08 9.29
C THR A 192 -4.77 -10.13 8.61
N GLU A 193 -3.55 -10.30 9.10
CA GLU A 193 -2.66 -11.33 8.60
C GLU A 193 -3.26 -12.72 8.83
N ALA A 194 -3.18 -13.53 7.79
CA ALA A 194 -3.49 -14.94 7.85
C ALA A 194 -2.46 -15.65 8.72
N ARG A 195 -2.92 -16.34 9.75
CA ARG A 195 -2.11 -17.25 10.57
C ARG A 195 -1.79 -18.53 9.80
N PHE A 196 -2.65 -18.94 8.87
CA PHE A 196 -2.47 -20.15 8.08
C PHE A 196 -2.40 -19.85 6.59
N SER A 197 -1.85 -20.79 5.81
CA SER A 197 -1.80 -20.65 4.36
C SER A 197 -3.20 -20.68 3.78
N ASN A 198 -3.69 -19.51 3.38
CA ASN A 198 -4.98 -19.40 2.74
C ASN A 198 -4.86 -19.66 1.23
N PRO A 199 -5.82 -20.38 0.61
CA PRO A 199 -5.83 -20.52 -0.84
C PRO A 199 -6.05 -19.15 -1.48
N GLU A 200 -5.43 -18.90 -2.63
CA GLU A 200 -5.71 -17.68 -3.38
C GLU A 200 -7.20 -17.63 -3.76
N PRO A 201 -7.86 -16.46 -3.69
CA PRO A 201 -9.24 -16.35 -4.14
C PRO A 201 -9.35 -16.84 -5.59
N LYS A 202 -10.30 -17.74 -5.85
CA LYS A 202 -10.55 -18.18 -7.21
C LYS A 202 -11.15 -17.01 -8.00
N PRO A 203 -10.54 -16.58 -9.12
CA PRO A 203 -11.16 -15.57 -9.97
C PRO A 203 -12.50 -16.09 -10.49
N ALA A 204 -13.46 -15.20 -10.71
CA ALA A 204 -14.73 -15.58 -11.31
C ALA A 204 -14.50 -16.25 -12.69
N PRO A 205 -15.32 -17.23 -13.10
CA PRO A 205 -15.17 -17.91 -14.40
C PRO A 205 -15.15 -16.96 -15.61
N SER A 206 -15.75 -15.78 -15.48
CA SER A 206 -15.82 -14.72 -16.50
C SER A 206 -14.79 -13.60 -16.31
N ALA A 207 -13.88 -13.70 -15.33
CA ALA A 207 -12.86 -12.69 -15.12
C ALA A 207 -11.90 -12.66 -16.32
N PRO A 208 -11.66 -11.49 -16.94
CA PRO A 208 -10.69 -11.39 -18.02
C PRO A 208 -9.32 -11.89 -17.53
N ARG A 209 -8.64 -12.71 -18.35
CA ARG A 209 -7.27 -13.15 -18.06
C ARG A 209 -6.41 -11.92 -17.77
N ARG A 210 -5.67 -11.96 -16.65
CA ARG A 210 -4.74 -10.89 -16.26
C ARG A 210 -3.86 -10.54 -17.46
N ALA A 211 -3.86 -9.27 -17.86
CA ALA A 211 -2.98 -8.82 -18.93
C ALA A 211 -1.53 -9.06 -18.45
N PRO A 212 -0.66 -9.66 -19.28
CA PRO A 212 0.73 -9.80 -18.91
C PRO A 212 1.31 -8.40 -18.65
N LEU A 213 2.17 -8.28 -17.63
CA LEU A 213 2.90 -7.04 -17.42
C LEU A 213 3.61 -6.62 -18.73
N PRO A 214 3.72 -5.31 -19.00
CA PRO A 214 4.66 -4.83 -20.00
C PRO A 214 6.04 -5.43 -19.71
N LYS A 215 6.59 -6.20 -20.66
CA LYS A 215 7.93 -6.74 -20.53
C LYS A 215 8.90 -5.57 -20.44
N GLY A 216 9.56 -5.44 -19.28
CA GLY A 216 10.66 -4.50 -19.13
C GLY A 216 11.88 -4.94 -19.94
N PRO A 217 12.83 -4.02 -20.19
CA PRO A 217 14.11 -4.36 -20.78
C PRO A 217 14.90 -5.33 -19.88
N SER A 218 15.78 -6.12 -20.48
CA SER A 218 16.78 -6.86 -19.73
C SER A 218 17.90 -5.91 -19.33
N PHE A 219 18.21 -5.86 -18.05
CA PHE A 219 19.35 -5.11 -17.53
C PHE A 219 20.60 -5.98 -17.54
N PRO A 220 21.76 -5.46 -17.97
CA PRO A 220 23.01 -6.20 -17.91
C PRO A 220 23.41 -6.48 -16.45
N LYS A 221 24.13 -7.58 -16.23
CA LYS A 221 24.76 -7.83 -14.93
C LYS A 221 25.95 -6.88 -14.80
N PRO A 222 26.01 -6.04 -13.76
CA PRO A 222 27.11 -5.11 -13.59
C PRO A 222 28.43 -5.86 -13.35
N GLN A 223 29.50 -5.37 -13.97
CA GLN A 223 30.86 -5.90 -13.84
C GLN A 223 31.59 -5.32 -12.63
N ASP A 224 31.23 -4.11 -12.20
CA ASP A 224 31.82 -3.43 -11.05
C ASP A 224 30.78 -2.64 -10.23
N ALA A 225 31.24 -1.99 -9.16
CA ALA A 225 30.39 -1.24 -8.25
C ALA A 225 29.81 0.04 -8.89
N PHE A 226 30.50 0.68 -9.83
CA PHE A 226 30.02 1.90 -10.48
C PHE A 226 28.93 1.57 -11.50
N GLU A 227 29.16 0.54 -12.33
CA GLU A 227 28.14 0.02 -13.24
C GLU A 227 26.92 -0.48 -12.46
N ALA A 228 27.11 -1.06 -11.27
CA ALA A 228 26.00 -1.47 -10.42
C ALA A 228 25.12 -0.30 -9.98
N VAL A 229 25.70 0.88 -9.70
CA VAL A 229 24.92 2.11 -9.50
C VAL A 229 24.13 2.45 -10.76
N ASP A 230 24.78 2.53 -11.91
CA ASP A 230 24.14 2.93 -13.17
C ASP A 230 22.98 1.99 -13.58
N VAL A 231 23.17 0.67 -13.40
CA VAL A 231 22.13 -0.35 -13.63
C VAL A 231 20.98 -0.17 -12.66
N ALA A 232 21.24 0.02 -11.36
CA ALA A 232 20.20 0.24 -10.36
C ALA A 232 19.34 1.47 -10.68
N ILE A 233 19.96 2.58 -11.06
CA ILE A 233 19.25 3.80 -11.48
C ILE A 233 18.44 3.56 -12.74
N SER A 234 18.98 2.83 -13.71
CA SER A 234 18.27 2.49 -14.95
C SER A 234 17.03 1.63 -14.69
N MET A 235 17.10 0.68 -13.75
CA MET A 235 15.94 -0.11 -13.32
C MET A 235 14.84 0.75 -12.69
N LEU A 236 15.23 1.73 -11.87
CA LEU A 236 14.28 2.65 -11.23
C LEU A 236 13.65 3.61 -12.25
N LYS A 237 14.41 4.12 -13.21
CA LYS A 237 13.90 4.94 -14.33
C LYS A 237 12.89 4.16 -15.17
N ASP A 238 13.22 2.94 -15.54
CA ASP A 238 12.33 2.04 -16.28
C ASP A 238 11.04 1.74 -15.50
N LEU A 239 11.13 1.43 -14.20
CA LEU A 239 9.96 1.23 -13.37
C LEU A 239 9.06 2.47 -13.33
N HIS A 240 9.66 3.65 -13.14
CA HIS A 240 8.96 4.93 -13.18
C HIS A 240 8.25 5.17 -14.53
N GLU A 241 8.84 4.75 -15.65
CA GLU A 241 8.24 4.90 -16.98
C GLU A 241 7.14 3.88 -17.25
N ARG A 242 7.37 2.59 -16.93
CA ARG A 242 6.42 1.49 -17.17
C ARG A 242 5.20 1.55 -16.29
N PHE A 243 5.33 2.03 -15.05
CA PHE A 243 4.25 2.03 -14.06
C PHE A 243 4.00 3.45 -13.55
N PRO A 244 3.30 4.29 -14.34
CA PRO A 244 3.05 5.68 -14.00
C PRO A 244 2.22 5.91 -12.74
N THR A 245 1.55 4.87 -12.25
CA THR A 245 0.56 4.94 -11.17
C THR A 245 0.97 4.02 -10.05
N GLY A 246 0.90 4.51 -8.81
CA GLY A 246 1.21 3.75 -7.60
C GLY A 246 2.68 3.78 -7.19
N HIS A 247 3.60 4.15 -8.08
CA HIS A 247 5.04 4.27 -7.78
C HIS A 247 5.68 5.37 -8.62
N PHE A 248 6.59 6.15 -8.04
CA PHE A 248 7.47 7.02 -8.82
C PHE A 248 8.74 7.39 -8.05
N VAL A 249 9.82 7.64 -8.78
CA VAL A 249 11.04 8.24 -8.23
C VAL A 249 11.00 9.76 -8.32
N ALA A 250 11.20 10.46 -7.20
CA ALA A 250 11.15 11.91 -7.14
C ALA A 250 12.16 12.57 -8.09
N GLU A 251 13.37 12.04 -8.16
CA GLU A 251 14.45 12.54 -9.00
C GLU A 251 14.20 12.38 -10.50
N GLN A 252 13.28 11.50 -10.91
CA GLN A 252 12.90 11.33 -12.31
C GLN A 252 11.73 12.22 -12.73
N LEU A 253 10.93 12.74 -11.77
CA LEU A 253 9.72 13.49 -12.05
C LEU A 253 9.94 14.78 -12.85
N ASP A 254 9.05 15.04 -13.80
CA ASP A 254 8.78 16.37 -14.34
C ASP A 254 7.60 17.02 -13.59
N ALA A 255 7.92 17.83 -12.59
CA ALA A 255 6.90 18.44 -11.73
C ALA A 255 5.91 19.40 -12.43
N GLN A 256 6.20 19.80 -13.68
CA GLN A 256 5.28 20.60 -14.50
C GLN A 256 4.31 19.72 -15.28
N LYS A 257 4.79 18.59 -15.81
CA LYS A 257 4.01 17.70 -16.68
C LYS A 257 3.27 16.61 -15.91
N GLU A 258 3.77 16.19 -14.76
CA GLU A 258 3.31 14.98 -14.05
C GLU A 258 2.48 15.30 -12.79
N LYS A 259 1.60 16.31 -12.88
CA LYS A 259 0.76 16.77 -11.75
C LYS A 259 -0.08 15.65 -11.13
N LYS A 260 -0.60 14.72 -11.94
CA LYS A 260 -1.40 13.59 -11.46
C LYS A 260 -0.60 12.60 -10.63
N ARG A 261 0.66 12.31 -11.00
CA ARG A 261 1.53 11.41 -10.23
C ARG A 261 1.93 12.02 -8.89
N ILE A 262 2.22 13.32 -8.88
CA ILE A 262 2.52 14.01 -7.62
C ILE A 262 1.30 14.01 -6.69
N ALA A 263 0.10 14.13 -7.25
CA ALA A 263 -1.14 14.03 -6.47
C ALA A 263 -1.41 12.63 -5.90
N THR A 264 -0.75 11.56 -6.37
CA THR A 264 -0.88 10.22 -5.75
C THR A 264 0.01 10.05 -4.51
N ALA A 265 0.96 10.96 -4.28
CA ALA A 265 1.81 10.93 -3.10
C ALA A 265 1.18 11.55 -1.86
N GLU A 266 0.23 12.51 -2.01
CA GLU A 266 -0.60 13.06 -0.91
C GLU A 266 -1.55 14.21 -1.35
N GLU A 267 -2.42 14.64 -0.43
CA GLU A 267 -3.38 15.76 -0.53
C GLU A 267 -2.69 17.14 -0.73
N HIS A 268 -1.41 17.28 -0.34
CA HIS A 268 -0.65 18.55 -0.35
C HIS A 268 0.52 18.56 -1.36
N VAL A 269 0.21 18.53 -2.66
CA VAL A 269 1.18 18.66 -3.79
C VAL A 269 2.22 19.78 -3.60
N SER A 270 1.84 20.90 -2.95
CA SER A 270 2.73 22.02 -2.67
C SER A 270 3.80 21.69 -1.63
N PHE A 271 3.48 20.89 -0.60
CA PHE A 271 4.41 20.45 0.43
C PHE A 271 5.46 19.52 -0.17
N PHE A 272 5.02 18.47 -0.88
CA PHE A 272 5.90 17.54 -1.58
C PHE A 272 6.92 18.26 -2.48
N LYS A 273 6.43 19.19 -3.32
CA LYS A 273 7.27 19.98 -4.22
C LYS A 273 8.29 20.84 -3.47
N ARG A 274 7.94 21.34 -2.28
CA ARG A 274 8.83 22.15 -1.44
C ARG A 274 9.91 21.28 -0.82
N MET A 275 9.56 20.13 -0.24
CA MET A 275 10.51 19.20 0.40
C MET A 275 11.51 18.64 -0.60
N HIS A 276 11.05 18.18 -1.77
CA HIS A 276 11.94 17.55 -2.76
C HIS A 276 12.44 18.52 -3.84
N LYS A 277 12.31 19.84 -3.65
CA LYS A 277 12.60 20.86 -4.68
C LYS A 277 13.98 20.69 -5.30
N ALA A 278 15.00 20.40 -4.50
CA ALA A 278 16.39 20.26 -4.95
C ALA A 278 16.69 18.92 -5.66
N ARG A 279 15.80 17.94 -5.52
CA ARG A 279 15.96 16.56 -6.01
C ARG A 279 15.13 16.31 -7.27
N ILE A 280 13.94 16.90 -7.37
CA ILE A 280 12.99 16.70 -8.49
C ILE A 280 13.65 16.92 -9.85
N GLY A 281 13.49 15.93 -10.73
CA GLY A 281 13.95 15.99 -12.11
C GLY A 281 15.47 15.90 -12.31
N ARG A 282 16.26 15.73 -11.24
CA ARG A 282 17.72 15.63 -11.28
C ARG A 282 18.21 14.52 -12.21
N TRP A 283 17.52 13.38 -12.23
CA TRP A 283 17.91 12.22 -13.04
C TRP A 283 17.56 12.35 -14.52
N ARG A 284 16.69 13.29 -14.89
CA ARG A 284 16.26 13.50 -16.28
C ARG A 284 17.44 13.87 -17.18
N THR A 285 18.42 14.58 -16.63
CA THR A 285 19.62 15.01 -17.33
C THR A 285 20.88 14.25 -16.89
N ALA A 286 20.81 13.49 -15.79
CA ALA A 286 21.93 12.70 -15.30
C ALA A 286 22.28 11.59 -16.29
N LYS A 287 23.57 11.50 -16.64
CA LYS A 287 24.15 10.46 -17.49
C LYS A 287 25.31 9.79 -16.74
N PRO A 288 25.49 8.47 -16.88
CA PRO A 288 26.66 7.77 -16.38
C PRO A 288 27.95 8.49 -16.76
N GLY A 289 28.85 8.62 -15.80
CA GLY A 289 30.16 9.25 -15.98
C GLY A 289 31.28 8.25 -15.72
N ARG A 290 32.52 8.64 -16.04
CA ARG A 290 33.67 7.84 -15.58
C ARG A 290 33.89 8.06 -14.07
N PRO A 291 34.21 7.01 -13.31
CA PRO A 291 34.66 7.16 -11.94
C PRO A 291 35.95 7.98 -11.87
N LYS A 292 36.11 8.78 -10.82
CA LYS A 292 37.37 9.47 -10.52
C LYS A 292 38.34 8.50 -9.84
N LYS A 293 39.64 8.83 -9.87
CA LYS A 293 40.68 8.02 -9.22
C LYS A 293 40.44 7.97 -7.70
N ARG A 294 40.37 6.77 -7.14
CA ARG A 294 40.08 6.49 -5.70
C ARG A 294 38.69 6.94 -5.22
N GLU A 295 37.76 7.18 -6.13
CA GLU A 295 36.37 7.46 -5.79
C GLU A 295 35.67 6.18 -5.34
N SER A 296 34.89 6.24 -4.27
CA SER A 296 33.99 5.15 -3.89
C SER A 296 32.73 5.15 -4.77
N SER A 297 32.03 4.02 -4.86
CA SER A 297 30.75 3.96 -5.57
C SER A 297 29.65 4.81 -4.91
N TRP A 298 29.78 5.09 -3.60
CA TRP A 298 28.97 6.07 -2.89
C TRP A 298 29.21 7.50 -3.38
N ASP A 299 30.48 7.93 -3.42
CA ASP A 299 30.85 9.27 -3.89
C ASP A 299 30.47 9.47 -5.37
N TYR A 300 30.65 8.42 -6.18
CA TYR A 300 30.19 8.39 -7.56
C TYR A 300 28.67 8.61 -7.64
N PHE A 301 27.89 7.87 -6.84
CA PHE A 301 26.44 8.01 -6.79
C PHE A 301 26.00 9.43 -6.41
N LEU A 302 26.55 9.99 -5.33
CA LEU A 302 26.24 11.36 -4.90
C LEU A 302 26.60 12.39 -5.97
N ARG A 303 27.75 12.23 -6.63
CA ARG A 303 28.20 13.16 -7.66
C ARG A 303 27.35 13.11 -8.93
N VAL A 304 26.97 11.91 -9.37
CA VAL A 304 26.28 11.72 -10.68
C VAL A 304 24.76 11.81 -10.54
N TYR A 305 24.21 11.23 -9.47
CA TYR A 305 22.76 11.07 -9.28
C TYR A 305 22.23 11.85 -8.07
N GLY A 306 23.08 12.08 -7.06
CA GLY A 306 22.77 12.93 -5.91
C GLY A 306 21.97 12.24 -4.81
N SER A 307 20.79 11.72 -5.15
CA SER A 307 19.88 11.07 -4.20
C SER A 307 18.94 10.10 -4.92
N ILE A 308 18.27 9.24 -4.17
CA ILE A 308 17.13 8.42 -4.61
C ILE A 308 16.02 8.62 -3.59
N THR A 309 14.84 9.03 -4.00
CA THR A 309 13.62 8.99 -3.19
C THR A 309 12.53 8.31 -4.01
N TRP A 310 12.29 7.02 -3.75
CA TRP A 310 11.28 6.23 -4.45
C TRP A 310 9.96 6.21 -3.66
N ILE A 311 9.05 7.08 -4.08
CA ILE A 311 7.70 7.22 -3.55
C ILE A 311 6.78 6.11 -4.06
N VAL A 312 5.94 5.65 -3.17
CA VAL A 312 4.88 4.67 -3.32
C VAL A 312 3.56 5.39 -3.02
N GLY A 313 2.62 5.34 -3.96
CA GLY A 313 1.28 5.91 -3.81
C GLY A 313 0.44 5.10 -2.84
N SER A 314 -0.54 5.77 -2.20
CA SER A 314 -1.35 5.17 -1.15
C SER A 314 -1.98 3.84 -1.58
N GLY A 315 -1.58 2.78 -0.86
CA GLY A 315 -2.08 1.41 -0.86
C GLY A 315 -1.32 0.38 -1.72
N ALA A 316 -0.20 0.73 -2.34
CA ALA A 316 0.82 -0.27 -2.72
C ALA A 316 1.61 -0.62 -1.44
N ASP A 317 1.98 -1.83 -1.06
CA ASP A 317 2.10 -3.09 -1.77
C ASP A 317 2.36 -4.17 -0.69
N GLN A 318 1.57 -5.25 -0.61
CA GLN A 318 1.81 -6.31 0.41
C GLN A 318 3.25 -6.84 0.28
N ASP A 319 4.03 -6.78 1.36
CA ASP A 319 5.46 -7.12 1.46
C ASP A 319 6.49 -6.10 0.94
N LEU A 320 6.11 -4.94 0.40
CA LEU A 320 7.09 -3.91 0.10
C LEU A 320 7.46 -3.19 1.41
N PRO A 321 8.74 -3.20 1.84
CA PRO A 321 9.13 -2.45 3.03
C PRO A 321 9.03 -0.96 2.72
N MET A 322 8.17 -0.25 3.46
CA MET A 322 7.84 1.15 3.19
C MET A 322 7.89 2.00 4.44
N PHE A 323 8.15 3.29 4.25
CA PHE A 323 8.32 4.24 5.33
C PHE A 323 7.79 5.60 4.99
N LEU A 324 7.43 6.37 6.00
CA LEU A 324 7.00 7.74 5.80
C LEU A 324 8.21 8.55 5.31
N CYS A 325 8.11 9.22 4.16
CA CYS A 325 9.18 10.10 3.68
C CYS A 325 9.00 11.48 4.28
N GLY A 326 10.11 12.15 4.63
CA GLY A 326 10.11 13.52 5.15
C GLY A 326 9.40 13.67 6.49
N ASN A 327 10.17 13.85 7.56
CA ASN A 327 9.63 14.05 8.89
C ASN A 327 8.58 15.18 8.91
N VAL A 328 7.39 14.83 9.42
CA VAL A 328 6.23 15.68 9.76
C VAL A 328 5.31 16.12 8.59
N THR A 329 4.22 15.34 8.45
CA THR A 329 2.91 15.65 7.84
C THR A 329 2.93 16.34 6.46
N GLY A 330 3.13 15.53 5.42
CA GLY A 330 3.00 15.97 4.02
C GLY A 330 3.63 15.08 2.93
N GLY A 331 4.17 13.90 3.28
CA GLY A 331 5.35 13.29 2.65
C GLY A 331 5.24 11.84 2.14
N GLY A 332 4.06 11.24 2.03
CA GLY A 332 3.86 9.94 1.34
C GLY A 332 4.67 8.77 1.90
N TRP A 333 4.61 7.61 1.22
CA TRP A 333 5.39 6.42 1.60
C TRP A 333 6.53 6.19 0.61
N SER A 334 7.73 5.83 1.06
CA SER A 334 8.88 5.46 0.22
C SER A 334 9.33 4.06 0.57
N CYS A 335 9.85 3.33 -0.42
CA CYS A 335 10.51 2.04 -0.17
C CYS A 335 12.03 2.10 -0.32
N LEU A 336 12.57 3.25 -0.75
CA LEU A 336 14.00 3.48 -0.89
C LEU A 336 14.30 4.99 -0.84
N GLU A 337 15.13 5.39 0.12
CA GLU A 337 15.56 6.78 0.31
C GLU A 337 17.03 6.82 0.67
N VAL A 338 17.82 7.39 -0.23
CA VAL A 338 19.27 7.41 -0.14
C VAL A 338 19.74 8.85 -0.35
N ALA A 339 20.59 9.31 0.58
CA ALA A 339 21.09 10.68 0.62
C ALA A 339 20.00 11.74 0.75
N GLU A 340 18.99 11.46 1.58
CA GLU A 340 18.12 12.49 2.16
C GLU A 340 18.88 13.20 3.30
N ASP A 341 18.65 14.51 3.41
CA ASP A 341 19.26 15.43 4.36
C ASP A 341 19.36 14.82 5.76
N LEU A 342 20.60 14.47 6.10
CA LEU A 342 21.18 14.05 7.37
C LEU A 342 20.17 13.75 8.46
N TYR A 343 20.00 12.45 8.72
CA TYR A 343 19.45 11.94 9.97
C TYR A 343 20.07 12.72 11.14
N ALA A 344 19.24 13.25 12.05
CA ALA A 344 19.71 14.05 13.19
C ALA A 344 20.40 13.15 14.22
N MET A 345 21.60 12.67 13.87
CA MET A 345 22.41 11.80 14.71
C MET A 345 22.78 12.50 16.02
N GLU A 346 22.91 13.83 16.01
CA GLU A 346 23.13 14.65 17.20
C GLU A 346 22.03 14.43 18.26
N ASP A 347 20.75 14.51 17.87
CA ASP A 347 19.61 14.28 18.77
C ASP A 347 19.61 12.85 19.32
N LEU A 348 19.98 11.88 18.48
CA LEU A 348 20.03 10.47 18.90
C LEU A 348 21.21 10.20 19.84
N VAL A 349 22.38 10.81 19.59
CA VAL A 349 23.54 10.76 20.47
C VAL A 349 23.22 11.40 21.81
N GLU A 350 22.53 12.54 21.83
CA GLU A 350 22.08 13.19 23.06
C GLU A 350 21.11 12.29 23.84
N ALA A 351 20.11 11.71 23.16
CA ALA A 351 19.12 10.86 23.80
C ALA A 351 19.68 9.54 24.33
N THR A 352 20.68 8.95 23.67
CA THR A 352 21.26 7.64 24.03
C THR A 352 22.54 7.75 24.85
N GLY A 353 23.22 8.90 24.84
CA GLY A 353 24.57 9.08 25.38
C GLY A 353 25.66 8.34 24.62
N ASN A 354 25.38 7.79 23.44
CA ASN A 354 26.30 6.95 22.68
C ASN A 354 27.00 7.72 21.56
N THR A 355 28.20 8.24 21.85
CA THR A 355 29.01 9.03 20.89
C THR A 355 29.49 8.21 19.69
N ASP A 356 29.53 6.87 19.77
CA ASP A 356 29.93 6.04 18.62
C ASP A 356 28.95 6.17 17.45
N LEU A 357 27.72 6.65 17.69
CA LEU A 357 26.71 6.86 16.66
C LEU A 357 26.96 8.13 15.83
N GLU A 358 27.70 9.11 16.35
CA GLU A 358 27.87 10.44 15.75
C GLU A 358 28.45 10.40 14.34
N ASP A 359 29.39 9.47 14.11
CA ASP A 359 30.09 9.35 12.84
C ASP A 359 29.32 8.52 11.78
N LEU A 360 28.16 7.95 12.12
CA LEU A 360 27.39 7.13 11.18
C LEU A 360 26.68 7.98 10.13
N LEU A 361 26.83 7.57 8.87
CA LEU A 361 26.03 8.12 7.77
C LEU A 361 24.83 7.19 7.50
N VAL A 362 23.67 7.54 8.07
CA VAL A 362 22.44 6.75 7.96
C VAL A 362 21.75 6.97 6.63
N PHE A 363 21.22 5.90 6.04
CA PHE A 363 20.36 5.94 4.86
C PHE A 363 19.28 4.85 4.93
N HIS A 364 18.16 5.07 4.24
CA HIS A 364 16.98 4.22 4.35
C HIS A 364 16.84 3.28 3.16
N GLY A 365 17.10 2.00 3.41
CA GLY A 365 16.82 0.92 2.47
C GLY A 365 15.38 0.40 2.50
N GLY A 366 14.47 0.98 3.30
CA GLY A 366 13.10 0.48 3.56
C GLY A 366 12.84 0.23 5.06
N TRP A 367 11.99 1.03 5.71
CA TRP A 367 11.60 0.87 7.13
C TRP A 367 10.54 -0.23 7.26
N HIS A 368 10.89 -1.28 7.99
CA HIS A 368 10.08 -1.79 9.07
C HIS A 368 11.11 -2.09 10.16
N THR A 369 10.73 -1.92 11.43
CA THR A 369 11.55 -2.17 12.64
C THR A 369 12.84 -2.97 12.37
N SER A 370 13.99 -2.34 12.61
CA SER A 370 15.34 -2.94 12.53
C SER A 370 15.94 -3.16 11.13
N ARG A 371 15.70 -2.26 10.15
CA ARG A 371 16.24 -2.38 8.77
C ARG A 371 16.72 -1.09 8.09
N SER A 372 16.97 -0.01 8.84
CA SER A 372 17.78 1.10 8.30
C SER A 372 19.23 0.65 8.15
N PHE A 373 20.03 1.42 7.42
CA PHE A 373 21.45 1.12 7.22
C PHE A 373 22.30 2.34 7.53
N ALA A 374 23.55 2.10 7.91
CA ALA A 374 24.53 3.15 8.07
C ALA A 374 25.86 2.75 7.42
N PHE A 375 26.59 3.75 6.92
CA PHE A 375 28.01 3.58 6.67
C PHE A 375 28.79 3.68 7.98
N ASP A 376 29.58 2.67 8.28
CA ASP A 376 30.50 2.61 9.41
C ASP A 376 31.89 3.10 8.95
N PRO A 377 32.31 4.32 9.34
CA PRO A 377 33.57 4.91 8.89
C PRO A 377 34.80 4.27 9.54
N ARG A 378 34.62 3.43 10.57
CA ARG A 378 35.73 2.73 11.24
C ARG A 378 36.41 1.72 10.32
N VAL A 379 35.76 1.33 9.22
CA VAL A 379 36.27 0.35 8.26
C VAL A 379 36.08 0.84 6.82
N GLY A 380 37.20 1.23 6.20
CA GLY A 380 37.29 1.50 4.77
C GLY A 380 37.98 0.39 3.98
N SER A 381 37.52 0.12 2.77
CA SER A 381 38.22 -0.73 1.79
C SER A 381 39.36 0.03 1.09
N ALA A 382 40.20 -0.68 0.32
CA ALA A 382 41.27 -0.06 -0.46
C ALA A 382 40.78 0.92 -1.55
N THR A 383 39.49 0.83 -1.93
CA THR A 383 38.85 1.70 -2.92
C THR A 383 38.02 2.82 -2.28
N GLY A 384 38.10 2.99 -0.96
CA GLY A 384 37.36 4.03 -0.24
C GLY A 384 35.92 3.67 0.11
N GLU A 385 35.46 2.45 -0.18
CA GLU A 385 34.13 1.99 0.25
C GLU A 385 34.07 1.86 1.77
N LEU A 386 32.98 2.32 2.36
CA LEU A 386 32.69 2.16 3.79
C LEU A 386 31.85 0.91 4.04
N ALA A 387 32.02 0.28 5.21
CA ALA A 387 31.20 -0.85 5.59
C ALA A 387 29.73 -0.43 5.76
N ILE A 388 28.80 -1.17 5.15
CA ILE A 388 27.36 -0.99 5.35
C ILE A 388 26.91 -1.89 6.49
N ILE A 389 26.36 -1.31 7.55
CA ILE A 389 25.83 -2.03 8.71
C ILE A 389 24.32 -1.80 8.86
N PRO A 390 23.59 -2.74 9.49
CA PRO A 390 22.23 -2.47 9.95
C PRO A 390 22.22 -1.33 10.98
N PHE A 391 21.17 -0.52 10.95
CA PHE A 391 20.94 0.60 11.85
C PHE A 391 19.52 0.52 12.43
N ASP A 392 19.40 0.74 13.74
CA ASP A 392 18.16 0.83 14.50
C ASP A 392 18.33 1.96 15.56
N GLU A 393 17.29 2.76 15.76
CA GLU A 393 17.31 3.88 16.71
C GLU A 393 17.52 3.42 18.15
N GLY A 394 17.12 2.18 18.48
CA GLY A 394 17.33 1.57 19.80
C GLY A 394 18.69 0.90 19.98
N MET A 395 19.65 1.07 19.07
CA MET A 395 20.97 0.44 19.22
C MET A 395 21.78 1.08 20.35
N GLU A 396 21.99 0.31 21.42
CA GLU A 396 22.88 0.73 22.52
C GLU A 396 24.37 0.68 22.14
N LYS A 397 24.75 -0.16 21.18
CA LYS A 397 26.14 -0.35 20.73
C LYS A 397 26.22 -0.68 19.25
N LEU A 398 27.29 -0.20 18.61
CA LEU A 398 27.59 -0.59 17.23
C LEU A 398 28.00 -2.07 17.13
N PRO A 399 27.70 -2.73 15.99
CA PRO A 399 28.28 -4.02 15.66
C PRO A 399 29.81 -3.97 15.68
N ARG A 400 30.43 -5.14 15.90
CA ARG A 400 31.89 -5.28 15.79
C ARG A 400 32.36 -4.84 14.38
N PRO A 401 33.47 -4.09 14.27
CA PRO A 401 33.98 -3.66 12.98
C PRO A 401 34.14 -4.82 12.00
N MET A 402 33.62 -4.62 10.79
CA MET A 402 33.75 -5.59 9.71
C MET A 402 35.22 -5.71 9.29
N LYS A 403 35.64 -6.89 8.82
CA LYS A 403 36.97 -7.02 8.20
C LYS A 403 37.00 -6.29 6.85
N ARG A 404 38.09 -5.61 6.51
CA ARG A 404 38.21 -4.79 5.29
C ARG A 404 37.90 -5.57 4.01
N GLU A 405 38.32 -6.82 3.94
CA GLU A 405 38.07 -7.73 2.81
C GLU A 405 36.60 -8.16 2.65
N ARG A 406 35.75 -7.89 3.65
CA ARG A 406 34.32 -8.18 3.63
C ARG A 406 33.46 -6.96 3.31
N VAL A 407 34.06 -5.78 3.20
CA VAL A 407 33.34 -4.54 2.87
C VAL A 407 32.69 -4.71 1.50
N GLN A 408 31.36 -4.71 1.47
CA GLN A 408 30.59 -4.74 0.25
C GLN A 408 30.54 -3.31 -0.34
N PRO A 409 30.93 -3.11 -1.62
CA PRO A 409 30.77 -1.82 -2.28
C PRO A 409 29.32 -1.35 -2.32
N PHE A 410 29.09 -0.06 -2.10
CA PHE A 410 27.75 0.53 -2.07
C PHE A 410 26.96 0.24 -3.34
N GLY A 411 27.56 0.38 -4.52
CA GLY A 411 26.86 0.14 -5.78
C GLY A 411 26.34 -1.29 -5.94
N LEU A 412 27.10 -2.29 -5.47
CA LEU A 412 26.66 -3.69 -5.48
C LEU A 412 25.53 -3.93 -4.47
N TRP A 413 25.59 -3.27 -3.32
CA TRP A 413 24.49 -3.28 -2.34
C TRP A 413 23.23 -2.66 -2.95
N LEU A 414 23.34 -1.48 -3.56
CA LEU A 414 22.23 -0.74 -4.16
C LEU A 414 21.56 -1.54 -5.28
N HIS A 415 22.35 -2.10 -6.20
CA HIS A 415 21.83 -2.95 -7.27
C HIS A 415 21.05 -4.16 -6.74
N LYS A 416 21.60 -4.86 -5.73
CA LYS A 416 20.91 -5.98 -5.09
C LYS A 416 19.59 -5.53 -4.45
N ARG A 417 19.60 -4.39 -3.76
CA ARG A 417 18.42 -3.86 -3.08
C ARG A 417 17.33 -3.44 -4.07
N VAL A 418 17.67 -2.63 -5.07
CA VAL A 418 16.76 -2.22 -6.14
C VAL A 418 16.18 -3.42 -6.87
N THR A 419 17.00 -4.42 -7.19
CA THR A 419 16.52 -5.67 -7.83
C THR A 419 15.46 -6.38 -6.98
N GLN A 420 15.66 -6.46 -5.66
CA GLN A 420 14.69 -7.08 -4.76
C GLN A 420 13.38 -6.29 -4.70
N LEU A 421 13.47 -4.97 -4.53
CA LEU A 421 12.31 -4.08 -4.43
C LEU A 421 11.51 -4.06 -5.75
N VAL A 422 12.17 -3.93 -6.89
CA VAL A 422 11.54 -3.98 -8.22
C VAL A 422 10.81 -5.31 -8.43
N ARG A 423 11.40 -6.45 -8.02
CA ARG A 423 10.72 -7.75 -8.11
C ARG A 423 9.47 -7.84 -7.25
N ILE A 424 9.50 -7.27 -6.04
CA ILE A 424 8.33 -7.21 -5.16
C ILE A 424 7.24 -6.37 -5.81
N VAL A 425 7.57 -5.17 -6.28
CA VAL A 425 6.62 -4.29 -6.95
C VAL A 425 6.06 -4.93 -8.22
N GLU A 426 6.89 -5.51 -9.08
CA GLU A 426 6.38 -6.20 -10.27
C GLU A 426 5.49 -7.40 -9.92
N ARG A 427 5.79 -8.14 -8.85
CA ARG A 427 4.93 -9.22 -8.37
C ARG A 427 3.59 -8.65 -7.87
N ASN A 428 3.62 -7.60 -7.08
CA ASN A 428 2.42 -7.03 -6.49
C ASN A 428 1.55 -6.34 -7.56
N LEU A 429 2.18 -5.68 -8.54
CA LEU A 429 1.50 -5.18 -9.74
C LEU A 429 0.90 -6.31 -10.60
N ARG A 430 1.53 -7.49 -10.69
CA ARG A 430 0.90 -8.70 -11.32
C ARG A 430 -0.29 -9.24 -10.53
N GLU A 431 -0.31 -9.01 -9.23
CA GLU A 431 -1.42 -9.40 -8.35
C GLU A 431 -2.55 -8.37 -8.41
N ALA A 432 -2.24 -7.09 -8.65
CA ALA A 432 -3.19 -5.99 -8.77
C ALA A 432 -3.80 -5.81 -10.18
N LEU A 433 -3.08 -6.17 -11.25
CA LEU A 433 -3.54 -6.13 -12.66
C LEU A 433 -4.25 -7.43 -13.06
#